data_AF-A0A3A1NKB1-F1
#
_entry.id   AF-A0A3A1NKB1-F1
#
_cell.length_a   1.000
_cell.length_b   1.000
_cell.length_c   1.000
_cell.angle_alpha   90.00
_cell.angle_beta   90.00
_cell.angle_gamma   90.00
#
_symmetry.space_group_name_H-M   'P 1'
#
loop_
_entity.id
_entity.type
_entity.pdbx_description
1 polymer ?
#
loop_
_entity_poly.entity_id
_entity_poly.type
_entity_poly.pdbx_seq_one_letter_code
_entity_poly.pdbx_strand_id
1 'polypeptide(L)'
;MDTQKIIQLITRPEKILLGVSSKLALKLNLQPIIMRVIFVVLTLLFIPLGILAYLGVYLVLNKMAGKMVTFALMGALLGIPFSYYFQSEMVQRMAGGITGYVKNFVTIVDDVDRFVGSGMDIIWDALIGVVVFTLIGGAIGYFMDKSKQKID
;
A
#
# COMPACT_ATOMS: atom_id res chain seq x y z
N MET A 1 17.19 33.29 -12.79
CA MET A 1 17.02 31.96 -12.18
C MET A 1 17.82 30.99 -13.02
N ASP A 2 18.81 30.34 -12.43
CA ASP A 2 19.93 29.71 -13.16
C ASP A 2 19.52 28.35 -13.76
N THR A 3 19.41 28.26 -15.09
CA THR A 3 18.89 27.09 -15.82
C THR A 3 19.67 25.82 -15.49
N GLN A 4 20.97 25.94 -15.17
CA GLN A 4 21.80 24.82 -14.76
C GLN A 4 21.42 24.25 -13.38
N LYS A 5 20.99 25.10 -12.44
CA LYS A 5 20.50 24.65 -11.13
C LYS A 5 19.19 23.88 -11.25
N ILE A 6 18.31 24.28 -12.17
CA ILE A 6 17.03 23.58 -12.42
C ILE A 6 17.28 22.19 -13.00
N ILE A 7 18.17 22.09 -14.00
CA ILE A 7 18.53 20.81 -14.62
C ILE A 7 19.15 19.87 -13.58
N GLN A 8 20.08 20.34 -12.75
CA GLN A 8 20.67 19.55 -11.66
C GLN A 8 19.65 19.15 -10.57
N LEU A 9 18.63 19.97 -10.31
CA LEU A 9 17.59 19.63 -9.34
C LEU A 9 16.66 18.51 -9.83
N ILE A 10 16.38 18.47 -11.14
CA ILE A 10 15.51 17.49 -11.80
C ILE A 10 16.27 16.18 -12.08
N THR A 11 17.55 16.26 -12.45
CA THR A 11 18.38 15.08 -12.79
C THR A 11 18.87 14.28 -11.59
N ARG A 12 18.66 14.73 -10.34
CA ARG A 12 18.97 13.93 -9.16
C ARG A 12 18.10 12.66 -9.16
N PRO A 13 18.68 11.46 -9.39
CA PRO A 13 17.91 10.22 -9.55
C PRO A 13 17.12 9.85 -8.27
N GLU A 14 17.58 10.37 -7.13
CA GLU A 14 17.00 10.26 -5.79
C GLU A 14 15.74 11.12 -5.57
N LYS A 15 15.45 12.11 -6.43
CA LYS A 15 14.21 12.89 -6.38
C LYS A 15 13.10 12.34 -7.28
N ILE A 16 13.43 11.47 -8.24
CA ILE A 16 12.47 10.87 -9.14
C ILE A 16 11.76 9.70 -8.43
N LEU A 17 10.42 9.75 -8.38
CA LEU A 17 9.54 8.74 -7.76
C LEU A 17 9.83 8.48 -6.26
N LEU A 18 9.95 9.49 -5.41
CA LEU A 18 10.26 9.31 -3.97
C LEU A 18 11.60 8.61 -3.66
N GLY A 19 12.45 8.40 -4.66
CA GLY A 19 13.78 7.81 -4.50
C GLY A 19 13.81 6.31 -4.15
N VAL A 20 12.66 5.60 -4.16
CA VAL A 20 12.60 4.15 -3.82
C VAL A 20 13.51 3.34 -4.73
N SER A 21 13.36 3.54 -6.04
CA SER A 21 14.17 2.83 -7.05
C SER A 21 15.66 3.12 -6.86
N SER A 22 16.03 4.35 -6.49
CA SER A 22 17.42 4.75 -6.27
C SER A 22 17.99 4.16 -4.98
N LYS A 23 17.26 4.24 -3.87
CA LYS A 23 17.67 3.71 -2.57
C LYS A 23 17.76 2.18 -2.58
N LEU A 24 16.81 1.52 -3.24
CA LEU A 24 16.80 0.06 -3.35
C LEU A 24 17.92 -0.44 -4.28
N ALA A 25 18.14 0.25 -5.40
CA ALA A 25 19.24 -0.03 -6.32
C ALA A 25 20.61 0.08 -5.63
N LEU A 26 20.83 1.13 -4.83
CA LEU A 26 22.05 1.28 -4.03
C LEU A 26 22.22 0.14 -3.00
N LYS A 27 21.13 -0.27 -2.34
CA LYS A 27 21.16 -1.36 -1.35
C LYS A 27 21.45 -2.73 -1.97
N LEU A 28 20.98 -2.96 -3.19
CA LEU A 28 21.15 -4.22 -3.94
C LEU A 28 22.32 -4.17 -4.93
N ASN A 29 23.07 -3.07 -4.97
CA ASN A 29 24.15 -2.83 -5.94
C ASN A 29 23.71 -3.02 -7.42
N LEU A 30 22.49 -2.58 -7.74
CA LEU A 30 21.88 -2.65 -9.07
C LEU A 30 21.73 -1.24 -9.68
N GLN A 31 21.43 -1.18 -10.98
CA GLN A 31 21.10 0.09 -11.62
C GLN A 31 19.66 0.52 -11.31
N PRO A 32 19.38 1.81 -11.02
CA PRO A 32 18.03 2.31 -10.72
C PRO A 32 16.99 2.07 -11.82
N ILE A 33 17.42 1.99 -13.08
CA ILE A 33 16.54 1.72 -14.24
C ILE A 33 15.97 0.30 -14.15
N ILE A 34 16.79 -0.68 -13.77
CA ILE A 34 16.36 -2.08 -13.63
C ILE A 34 15.26 -2.17 -12.57
N MET A 35 15.43 -1.48 -11.43
CA MET A 35 14.41 -1.45 -10.37
C MET A 35 13.09 -0.84 -10.85
N ARG A 36 13.14 0.23 -11.66
CA ARG A 36 11.92 0.83 -12.24
C ARG A 36 11.21 -0.13 -13.16
N VAL A 37 11.94 -0.82 -14.04
CA VAL A 37 11.38 -1.81 -14.97
C VAL A 37 10.73 -2.95 -14.19
N ILE A 38 11.35 -3.44 -13.12
CA ILE A 38 10.77 -4.48 -12.26
C ILE A 38 9.41 -4.04 -11.69
N PHE A 39 9.31 -2.84 -11.11
CA PHE A 39 8.04 -2.34 -10.57
C PHE A 39 6.98 -2.11 -11.65
N VAL A 40 7.36 -1.63 -12.83
CA VAL A 40 6.44 -1.45 -13.96
C VAL A 40 5.92 -2.81 -14.45
N VAL A 41 6.81 -3.80 -14.64
CA VAL A 41 6.42 -5.16 -15.02
C VAL A 41 5.52 -5.78 -13.96
N LEU A 42 5.85 -5.62 -12.67
CA LEU A 42 5.01 -6.11 -11.58
C LEU A 42 3.62 -5.47 -11.59
N THR A 43 3.54 -4.17 -11.91
CA THR A 43 2.27 -3.44 -12.01
C THR A 43 1.46 -3.92 -13.22
N LEU A 44 2.10 -4.19 -14.36
CA LEU A 44 1.43 -4.68 -15.56
C LEU A 44 0.92 -6.11 -15.41
N LEU A 45 1.68 -6.98 -14.76
CA LEU A 45 1.29 -8.37 -14.52
C LEU A 45 0.25 -8.50 -13.41
N PHE A 46 0.34 -7.63 -12.40
CA PHE A 46 -0.55 -7.64 -11.25
C PHE A 46 -0.95 -6.19 -10.91
N ILE A 47 -2.05 -5.72 -11.51
CA ILE A 47 -2.67 -4.44 -11.17
C ILE A 47 -3.48 -4.67 -9.88
N PRO A 48 -3.26 -3.97 -8.75
CA PRO A 48 -2.35 -2.84 -8.47
C PRO A 48 -1.10 -3.21 -7.63
N LEU A 49 -0.75 -4.49 -7.54
CA LEU A 49 0.31 -5.03 -6.68
C LEU A 49 1.67 -4.35 -6.84
N GLY A 50 2.05 -3.94 -8.05
CA GLY A 50 3.31 -3.20 -8.27
C GLY A 50 3.37 -1.85 -7.56
N ILE A 51 2.24 -1.14 -7.47
CA ILE A 51 2.14 0.12 -6.73
C ILE A 51 2.21 -0.14 -5.23
N LEU A 52 1.55 -1.20 -4.75
CA LEU A 52 1.56 -1.58 -3.34
C LEU A 52 2.97 -2.00 -2.88
N ALA A 53 3.65 -2.82 -3.67
CA ALA A 53 5.03 -3.20 -3.42
C ALA A 53 5.96 -1.98 -3.38
N TYR A 54 5.76 -1.01 -4.30
CA TYR A 54 6.52 0.22 -4.33
C TYR A 54 6.38 1.04 -3.03
N LEU A 55 5.14 1.21 -2.56
CA LEU A 55 4.85 1.91 -1.32
C LEU A 55 5.37 1.14 -0.10
N GLY A 56 5.26 -0.19 -0.08
CA GLY A 56 5.80 -1.01 1.00
C GLY A 56 7.31 -0.87 1.12
N VAL A 57 8.03 -0.97 0.01
CA VAL A 57 9.48 -0.75 -0.05
C VAL A 57 9.82 0.67 0.37
N TYR A 58 9.05 1.66 -0.04
CA TYR A 58 9.25 3.04 0.39
C TYR A 58 9.21 3.20 1.91
N LEU A 59 8.21 2.61 2.57
CA LEU A 59 8.06 2.64 4.03
C LEU A 59 9.21 1.90 4.73
N VAL A 60 9.62 0.74 4.21
CA VAL A 60 10.74 -0.04 4.75
C VAL A 60 12.07 0.72 4.62
N LEU A 61 12.33 1.35 3.48
CA LEU A 61 13.57 2.08 3.21
C LEU A 61 13.68 3.39 3.99
N ASN A 62 12.57 3.99 4.38
CA ASN A 62 12.55 5.21 5.19
C ASN A 62 12.50 4.95 6.70
N LYS A 63 12.58 3.68 7.14
CA LYS A 63 12.42 3.21 8.53
C LYS A 63 11.15 3.79 9.17
N MET A 64 10.09 2.98 9.22
CA MET A 64 8.87 3.38 9.90
C MET A 64 9.16 3.72 11.36
N ALA A 65 9.01 4.99 11.71
CA ALA A 65 9.16 5.51 13.06
C ALA A 65 8.12 6.61 13.30
N GLY A 66 7.78 6.85 14.56
CA GLY A 66 6.84 7.91 14.93
C GLY A 66 5.45 7.71 14.31
N LYS A 67 4.92 8.77 13.68
CA LYS A 67 3.54 8.78 13.19
C LYS A 67 3.36 7.86 11.99
N MET A 68 4.40 7.61 11.20
CA MET A 68 4.32 6.65 10.09
C MET A 68 3.82 5.27 10.56
N VAL A 69 4.34 4.76 11.68
CA VAL A 69 3.91 3.47 12.24
C VAL A 69 2.48 3.55 12.76
N THR A 70 2.16 4.59 13.53
CA THR A 70 0.81 4.76 14.11
C THR A 70 -0.26 4.81 13.03
N PHE A 71 -0.06 5.60 11.97
CA PHE A 71 -1.02 5.70 10.88
C PHE A 71 -1.04 4.45 10.00
N ALA A 72 0.09 3.77 9.79
CA ALA A 72 0.11 2.48 9.11
C ALA A 72 -0.71 1.41 9.87
N LEU A 73 -0.58 1.35 11.20
CA LEU A 73 -1.36 0.44 12.04
C LEU A 73 -2.84 0.80 12.08
N MET A 74 -3.19 2.09 12.15
CA MET A 74 -4.59 2.53 12.01
C MET A 74 -5.14 2.16 10.63
N GLY A 75 -4.34 2.33 9.57
CA GLY A 75 -4.67 1.89 8.23
C GLY A 75 -4.92 0.39 8.17
N ALA A 76 -4.05 -0.43 8.73
CA ALA A 76 -4.21 -1.88 8.80
C ALA A 76 -5.53 -2.27 9.49
N LEU A 77 -5.81 -1.64 10.64
CA LEU A 77 -6.99 -1.91 11.44
C LEU A 77 -8.28 -1.48 10.74
N LEU A 78 -8.26 -0.35 10.02
CA LEU A 78 -9.38 0.12 9.19
C LEU A 78 -9.51 -0.65 7.87
N GLY A 79 -8.44 -1.29 7.39
CA GLY A 79 -8.45 -2.08 6.17
C GLY A 79 -9.37 -3.30 6.27
N ILE A 80 -9.56 -3.85 7.48
CA ILE A 80 -10.49 -4.97 7.73
C ILE A 80 -11.96 -4.56 7.50
N PRO A 81 -12.52 -3.51 8.12
CA PRO A 81 -13.88 -3.08 7.80
C PRO A 81 -14.00 -2.57 6.36
N PHE A 82 -13.01 -1.85 5.84
CA PHE A 82 -13.11 -1.28 4.49
C PHE A 82 -12.88 -2.28 3.36
N SER A 83 -12.29 -3.45 3.63
CA SER A 83 -12.20 -4.51 2.63
C SER A 83 -13.57 -5.03 2.20
N TYR A 84 -14.62 -4.77 2.98
CA TYR A 84 -16.02 -4.96 2.58
C TYR A 84 -16.30 -4.44 1.16
N TYR A 85 -15.73 -3.30 0.79
CA TYR A 85 -15.94 -2.69 -0.54
C TYR A 85 -15.18 -3.39 -1.66
N PHE A 86 -14.21 -4.23 -1.32
CA PHE A 86 -13.50 -5.07 -2.28
C PHE A 86 -14.16 -6.44 -2.47
N GLN A 87 -15.14 -6.78 -1.62
CA GLN A 87 -15.88 -8.04 -1.72
C GLN A 87 -16.90 -8.03 -2.85
N SER A 88 -17.28 -9.23 -3.30
CA SER A 88 -18.36 -9.43 -4.27
C SER A 88 -19.73 -8.94 -3.76
N GLU A 89 -20.66 -8.65 -4.69
CA GLU A 89 -22.02 -8.22 -4.33
C GLU A 89 -22.75 -9.22 -3.44
N MET A 90 -22.49 -10.53 -3.63
CA MET A 90 -23.09 -11.59 -2.83
C MET A 90 -22.69 -11.46 -1.36
N VAL A 91 -21.39 -11.31 -1.11
CA VAL A 91 -20.81 -11.13 0.23
C VAL A 91 -21.32 -9.84 0.87
N GLN A 92 -21.41 -8.76 0.10
CA GLN A 92 -21.92 -7.48 0.59
C GLN A 92 -23.40 -7.59 1.03
N ARG A 93 -24.22 -8.33 0.27
CA ARG A 93 -25.62 -8.58 0.61
C ARG A 93 -25.79 -9.49 1.83
N MET A 94 -24.97 -10.54 1.96
CA MET A 94 -24.95 -11.43 3.14
C MET A 94 -24.55 -10.68 4.41
N ALA A 95 -23.57 -9.80 4.31
CA ALA A 95 -23.09 -9.00 5.42
C ALA A 95 -24.11 -7.96 5.92
N GLY A 96 -24.94 -7.40 5.01
CA GLY A 96 -25.88 -6.35 5.37
C GLY A 96 -25.22 -5.02 5.76
N GLY A 97 -23.96 -4.80 5.34
CA GLY A 97 -23.16 -3.61 5.62
C GLY A 97 -21.84 -3.91 6.34
N ILE A 98 -21.00 -2.87 6.51
CA ILE A 98 -19.63 -3.00 7.06
C ILE A 98 -19.62 -3.59 8.48
N THR A 99 -20.53 -3.16 9.35
CA THR A 99 -20.59 -3.64 10.73
C THR A 99 -21.04 -5.09 10.81
N GLY A 100 -21.97 -5.51 9.95
CA GLY A 100 -22.38 -6.91 9.82
C GLY A 100 -21.27 -7.77 9.22
N TYR A 101 -20.54 -7.25 8.24
CA TYR A 101 -19.37 -7.89 7.64
C TYR A 101 -18.30 -8.22 8.69
N VAL A 102 -17.91 -7.26 9.53
CA VAL A 102 -16.88 -7.49 10.56
C VAL A 102 -17.38 -8.46 11.64
N LYS A 103 -18.63 -8.34 12.08
CA LYS A 103 -19.18 -9.20 13.15
C LYS A 103 -19.36 -10.65 12.71
N ASN A 104 -19.78 -10.85 11.46
CA ASN A 104 -20.14 -12.16 10.94
C ASN A 104 -19.09 -12.69 9.95
N PHE A 105 -17.88 -12.12 9.92
CA PHE A 105 -16.87 -12.40 8.89
C PHE A 105 -16.61 -13.90 8.72
N VAL A 106 -16.39 -14.62 9.82
CA VAL A 106 -16.12 -16.07 9.79
C VAL A 106 -17.31 -16.83 9.23
N THR A 107 -18.52 -16.51 9.66
CA THR A 107 -19.75 -17.15 9.16
C THR A 107 -19.96 -16.90 7.67
N ILE A 108 -19.68 -15.68 7.19
CA ILE A 108 -19.75 -15.33 5.77
C ILE A 108 -18.72 -16.14 4.97
N VAL A 109 -17.50 -16.29 5.47
CA VAL A 109 -16.46 -17.11 4.84
C VAL A 109 -16.90 -18.56 4.74
N ASP A 110 -17.40 -19.13 5.84
CA ASP A 110 -17.85 -20.52 5.89
C ASP A 110 -19.04 -20.78 4.96
N ASP A 111 -20.00 -19.85 4.91
CA ASP A 111 -21.17 -19.96 4.03
C ASP A 111 -20.73 -19.87 2.55
N VAL A 112 -19.86 -18.92 2.19
CA VAL A 112 -19.38 -18.82 0.81
C VAL A 112 -18.53 -20.02 0.41
N ASP A 113 -17.69 -20.54 1.31
CA ASP A 113 -16.94 -21.77 1.05
C ASP A 113 -17.88 -22.96 0.82
N ARG A 114 -18.92 -23.09 1.66
CA ARG A 114 -19.88 -24.18 1.57
C ARG A 114 -20.76 -24.14 0.32
N PHE A 115 -21.18 -22.95 -0.12
CA PHE A 115 -22.13 -22.79 -1.24
C PHE A 115 -21.45 -22.54 -2.59
N VAL A 116 -20.25 -21.94 -2.59
CA VAL A 116 -19.55 -21.49 -3.81
C VAL A 116 -18.16 -22.13 -3.93
N GLY A 117 -17.56 -22.61 -2.83
CA GLY A 117 -16.21 -23.18 -2.82
C GLY A 117 -15.10 -22.12 -2.87
N SER A 118 -15.43 -20.85 -2.62
CA SER A 118 -14.53 -19.70 -2.80
C SER A 118 -14.34 -18.89 -1.51
N GLY A 119 -14.44 -19.50 -0.33
CA GLY A 119 -14.30 -18.78 0.94
C GLY A 119 -12.93 -18.11 1.11
N MET A 120 -11.89 -18.71 0.52
CA MET A 120 -10.53 -18.15 0.52
C MET A 120 -10.42 -16.81 -0.20
N ASP A 121 -11.25 -16.54 -1.22
CA ASP A 121 -11.20 -15.28 -1.97
C ASP A 121 -11.60 -14.11 -1.07
N ILE A 122 -12.55 -14.32 -0.17
CA ILE A 122 -12.99 -13.32 0.82
C ILE A 122 -11.83 -12.93 1.74
N ILE A 123 -11.06 -13.92 2.20
CA ILE A 123 -9.91 -13.72 3.06
C ILE A 123 -8.81 -12.96 2.29
N TRP A 124 -8.57 -13.33 1.03
CA TRP A 124 -7.59 -12.63 0.19
C TRP A 124 -7.98 -11.17 -0.06
N ASP A 125 -9.24 -10.90 -0.36
CA ASP A 125 -9.75 -9.54 -0.54
C ASP A 125 -9.65 -8.73 0.76
N ALA A 126 -9.89 -9.37 1.92
CA ALA A 126 -9.70 -8.77 3.23
C ALA A 126 -8.22 -8.39 3.48
N LEU A 127 -7.30 -9.31 3.20
CA LEU A 127 -5.86 -9.07 3.31
C LEU A 127 -5.38 -7.97 2.38
N ILE A 128 -5.87 -7.93 1.14
CA ILE A 128 -5.58 -6.85 0.20
C ILE A 128 -6.05 -5.51 0.78
N GLY A 129 -7.26 -5.46 1.36
CA GLY A 129 -7.74 -4.27 2.04
C GLY A 129 -6.82 -3.80 3.17
N VAL A 130 -6.41 -4.71 4.05
CA VAL A 130 -5.43 -4.41 5.11
C VAL A 130 -4.15 -3.84 4.53
N VAL A 131 -3.57 -4.46 3.50
CA VAL A 131 -2.32 -3.98 2.87
C VAL A 131 -2.50 -2.59 2.25
N VAL A 132 -3.56 -2.38 1.46
CA VAL A 132 -3.84 -1.09 0.81
C VAL A 132 -3.97 0.01 1.85
N PHE A 133 -4.79 -0.18 2.88
CA PHE A 133 -5.01 0.85 3.89
C PHE A 133 -3.78 1.04 4.80
N THR A 134 -3.00 0.00 5.07
CA THR A 134 -1.71 0.12 5.77
C THR A 134 -0.76 1.05 5.01
N LEU A 135 -0.67 0.89 3.69
CA LEU A 135 0.19 1.69 2.84
C LEU A 135 -0.29 3.14 2.75
N ILE A 136 -1.62 3.36 2.62
CA ILE A 136 -2.22 4.70 2.67
C ILE A 136 -1.93 5.37 4.01
N GLY A 137 -2.16 4.67 5.12
CA GLY A 137 -1.88 5.17 6.46
C GLY A 137 -0.41 5.51 6.66
N GLY A 138 0.50 4.61 6.29
CA GLY A 138 1.94 4.86 6.35
C GLY A 138 2.38 6.05 5.51
N ALA A 139 1.81 6.22 4.31
CA ALA A 139 2.08 7.38 3.46
C ALA A 139 1.60 8.69 4.11
N ILE A 140 0.39 8.72 4.68
CA ILE A 140 -0.13 9.88 5.42
C ILE A 140 0.79 10.22 6.60
N GLY A 141 1.15 9.22 7.42
CA GLY A 141 2.02 9.42 8.57
C GLY A 141 3.40 9.95 8.18
N TYR A 142 3.97 9.49 7.06
CA TYR A 142 5.22 10.04 6.51
C TYR A 142 5.13 11.53 6.20
N PHE A 143 4.08 11.96 5.48
CA PHE A 143 3.93 13.35 5.08
C PHE A 143 3.69 14.26 6.29
N MET A 144 3.02 13.77 7.34
CA MET A 144 2.82 14.49 8.60
C MET A 144 4.11 14.67 9.42
N ASP A 145 5.00 13.68 9.43
CA ASP A 145 6.29 13.82 10.13
C ASP A 145 7.25 14.74 9.35
N LYS A 146 7.23 14.66 8.02
CA LYS A 146 8.04 15.52 7.15
C LYS A 146 7.58 16.98 7.17
N SER A 147 6.29 17.26 7.32
CA SER A 147 5.79 18.64 7.42
C SER A 147 6.20 19.31 8.72
N LYS A 148 6.29 18.56 9.83
CA LYS A 148 6.79 19.08 11.12
C LYS A 148 8.26 19.46 11.08
N GLN A 149 9.13 18.63 10.51
CA GLN A 149 10.57 18.92 10.39
C GLN A 149 10.91 20.16 9.53
N LYS A 150 9.93 20.72 8.81
CA LYS A 150 10.12 21.90 7.96
C LYS A 150 9.72 23.21 8.64
N ILE A 151 9.10 23.11 9.82
CA ILE A 151 8.55 24.25 10.58
C ILE A 151 9.44 24.57 11.79
N ASP A 152 10.30 23.64 12.21
CA ASP A 152 11.43 23.87 13.13
C ASP A 152 12.70 24.26 12.35
#